data_AF-A0A4R5H2Y6-F1
#
_entry.id   AF-A0A4R5H2Y6-F1
#
_cell.length_a   1.000
_cell.length_b   1.000
_cell.length_c   1.000
_cell.angle_alpha   90.00
_cell.angle_beta   90.00
_cell.angle_gamma   90.00
#
_symmetry.space_group_name_H-M   'P 1'
#
loop_
_entity.id
_entity.type
_entity.pdbx_description
1 polymer ?
#
loop_
_entity_poly.entity_id
_entity_poly.type
_entity_poly.pdbx_seq_one_letter_code
_entity_poly.pdbx_strand_id
1 'polypeptide(L)'
;MKTLNVLKYLTYSLVLGGLVVPQAHSAVGLCPTFPTDTVVPLTDINPDGPIKLEPDVLRDYIVSNNIGSMKAFLDILPDHMNRNFALMEKTGTPGLASLMFPRIVMFGSDGKFMINVPTDPADPDYERLDVAYMEEETGFWEFSQFDFTTSPATLNKNPAFCQDCHGSPARPFWQQYLNWPGVFGDQDPDEFLPELLEPRHASRMNQLAAGLGNPDRFQNLTWWHNGYQSGQAQFSAKHAYAFTMSIMNMEIARSVTEGLYRRLRNDPRWKKFDMNCSFPCIAMKKNALLPEIKKNGFVN
;
A
#
# COMPACT_ATOMS: atom_id res chain seq x y z
N MET A 1 -39.09 -26.25 45.06
CA MET A 1 -38.72 -26.33 46.49
C MET A 1 -37.69 -27.43 46.69
N LYS A 2 -36.42 -27.05 46.90
CA LYS A 2 -35.44 -27.73 47.77
C LYS A 2 -34.15 -26.90 47.73
N THR A 3 -33.97 -26.13 48.79
CA THR A 3 -32.78 -25.38 49.18
C THR A 3 -31.67 -26.33 49.59
N LEU A 4 -30.43 -26.03 49.21
CA LEU A 4 -29.24 -26.48 49.93
C LEU A 4 -28.14 -25.42 49.83
N ASN A 5 -28.02 -24.67 50.94
CA ASN A 5 -26.86 -23.88 51.32
C ASN A 5 -25.71 -24.81 51.69
N VAL A 6 -24.50 -24.56 51.17
CA VAL A 6 -23.27 -24.77 51.93
C VAL A 6 -22.29 -23.64 51.60
N LEU A 7 -22.24 -22.65 52.50
CA LEU A 7 -21.10 -21.76 52.65
C LEU A 7 -19.87 -22.60 53.04
N LYS A 8 -18.76 -22.42 52.34
CA LYS A 8 -17.43 -22.70 52.90
C LYS A 8 -16.59 -21.43 52.83
N TYR A 9 -16.18 -21.02 54.02
CA TYR A 9 -15.23 -19.96 54.31
C TYR A 9 -13.88 -20.26 53.62
N LEU A 10 -13.37 -19.28 52.87
CA LEU A 10 -11.97 -19.20 52.48
C LEU A 10 -11.39 -17.95 53.12
N THR A 11 -10.60 -18.18 54.16
CA THR A 11 -9.81 -17.19 54.88
C THR A 11 -8.61 -16.73 54.04
N TYR A 12 -8.34 -15.44 54.13
CA TYR A 12 -7.30 -14.69 53.45
C TYR A 12 -5.87 -15.23 53.70
N SER A 13 -5.04 -15.16 52.67
CA SER A 13 -3.60 -14.92 52.81
C SER A 13 -3.22 -13.82 51.83
N LEU A 14 -3.23 -12.59 52.34
CA LEU A 14 -2.78 -11.40 51.61
C LEU A 14 -1.24 -11.40 51.68
N VAL A 15 -0.59 -11.94 50.66
CA VAL A 15 0.85 -11.78 50.47
C VAL A 15 1.07 -10.40 49.87
N LEU A 16 1.51 -9.45 50.69
CA LEU A 16 2.06 -8.17 50.25
C LEU A 16 3.37 -8.43 49.52
N GLY A 17 3.27 -8.82 48.23
CA GLY A 17 4.39 -8.84 47.31
C GLY A 17 4.85 -7.40 47.09
N GLY A 18 6.09 -7.12 47.46
CA GLY A 18 6.71 -5.81 47.25
C GLY A 18 6.56 -5.39 45.80
N LEU A 19 5.90 -4.25 45.59
CA LEU A 19 5.97 -3.51 44.34
C LEU A 19 7.43 -3.13 44.12
N VAL A 20 8.12 -3.95 43.31
CA VAL A 20 9.33 -3.50 42.63
C VAL A 20 8.85 -2.44 41.67
N VAL A 21 8.95 -1.18 42.08
CA VAL A 21 8.83 -0.04 41.16
C VAL A 21 9.94 -0.26 40.13
N PRO A 22 9.63 -0.55 38.85
CA PRO A 22 10.67 -0.69 37.86
C PRO A 22 11.42 0.64 37.83
N GLN A 23 12.73 0.57 38.09
CA GLN A 23 13.64 1.70 37.95
C GLN A 23 13.34 2.37 36.62
N ALA A 24 12.93 3.65 36.68
CA ALA A 24 12.82 4.50 35.52
C ALA A 24 14.22 4.57 34.89
N HIS A 25 14.46 3.72 33.89
CA HIS A 25 15.60 3.84 33.02
C HIS A 25 15.37 5.15 32.27
N SER A 26 16.18 6.16 32.57
CA SER A 26 16.23 7.41 31.82
C SER A 26 16.36 7.06 30.33
N ALA A 27 15.28 7.31 29.59
CA ALA A 27 15.10 6.93 28.20
C ALA A 27 15.98 7.76 27.27
N VAL A 28 17.30 7.54 27.33
CA VAL A 28 18.20 7.82 26.22
C VAL A 28 18.05 6.63 25.28
N GLY A 29 17.30 6.78 24.19
CA GLY A 29 17.14 5.73 23.17
C GLY A 29 15.74 5.18 22.91
N LEU A 30 14.67 5.82 23.40
CA LEU A 30 13.29 5.44 23.01
C LEU A 30 12.83 6.09 21.70
N CYS A 31 13.46 7.17 21.28
CA CYS A 31 13.15 7.79 20.00
C CYS A 31 14.06 7.20 18.93
N PRO A 32 13.51 6.58 17.86
CA PRO A 32 14.30 6.17 16.71
C PRO A 32 15.15 7.34 16.22
N THR A 33 16.45 7.13 16.09
CA THR A 33 17.39 8.08 15.48
C THR A 33 17.27 8.04 13.96
N PHE A 34 16.88 6.88 13.43
CA PHE A 34 16.64 6.62 12.02
C PHE A 34 15.26 6.00 11.79
N PRO A 35 14.62 6.17 10.62
CA PRO A 35 13.35 5.51 10.29
C PRO A 35 13.36 3.98 10.40
N THR A 36 14.55 3.36 10.41
CA THR A 36 14.76 1.92 10.57
C THR A 36 14.96 1.46 12.02
N ASP A 37 15.11 2.40 12.98
CA ASP A 37 15.24 2.13 14.44
C ASP A 37 13.88 1.69 15.04
N THR A 38 13.32 0.63 14.49
CA THR A 38 12.09 0.00 15.00
C THR A 38 12.45 -1.03 16.07
N VAL A 39 11.51 -1.35 16.98
CA VAL A 39 11.71 -2.31 18.09
C VAL A 39 12.20 -3.68 17.59
N VAL A 40 11.92 -3.99 16.33
CA VAL A 40 12.50 -5.10 15.58
C VAL A 40 13.26 -4.51 14.39
N PRO A 41 14.60 -4.54 14.37
CA PRO A 41 15.38 -3.96 13.28
C PRO A 41 14.91 -4.48 11.92
N LEU A 42 14.41 -3.60 11.07
CA LEU A 42 14.19 -3.91 9.67
C LEU A 42 15.56 -3.90 9.00
N THR A 43 16.05 -5.06 8.59
CA THR A 43 17.32 -5.18 7.85
C THR A 43 17.22 -4.49 6.49
N ASP A 44 16.02 -4.45 5.93
CA ASP A 44 15.66 -3.73 4.71
C ASP A 44 14.14 -3.49 4.70
N ILE A 45 13.71 -2.29 4.31
CA ILE A 45 12.28 -1.95 4.13
C ILE A 45 11.76 -2.51 2.80
N ASN A 46 12.64 -2.71 1.82
CA ASN A 46 12.37 -3.31 0.54
C ASN A 46 13.39 -4.43 0.30
N PRO A 47 13.25 -5.60 0.93
CA PRO A 47 14.24 -6.66 0.81
C PRO A 47 14.59 -6.86 -0.66
N ASP A 48 15.86 -6.56 -1.00
CA ASP A 48 16.38 -6.52 -2.37
C ASP A 48 15.78 -7.66 -3.22
N GLY A 49 14.94 -7.27 -4.18
CA GLY A 49 14.62 -8.13 -5.31
C GLY A 49 15.78 -8.14 -6.30
N PRO A 50 15.80 -9.05 -7.29
CA PRO A 50 16.82 -9.03 -8.35
C PRO A 50 16.79 -7.75 -9.20
N ILE A 51 15.78 -6.90 -9.03
CA ILE A 51 15.50 -5.74 -9.87
C ILE A 51 15.03 -4.55 -9.04
N LYS A 52 15.57 -3.37 -9.36
CA LYS A 52 15.11 -2.10 -8.80
C LYS A 52 13.81 -1.69 -9.49
N LEU A 53 12.77 -1.41 -8.70
CA LEU A 53 11.43 -1.06 -9.20
C LEU A 53 11.34 0.43 -9.58
N GLU A 54 12.11 0.83 -10.60
CA GLU A 54 12.01 2.16 -11.23
C GLU A 54 11.64 1.99 -12.70
N PRO A 55 10.73 2.80 -13.27
CA PRO A 55 10.24 2.61 -14.63
C PRO A 55 11.35 2.50 -15.70
N ASP A 56 12.34 3.39 -15.67
CA ASP A 56 13.43 3.36 -16.65
C ASP A 56 14.37 2.15 -16.44
N VAL A 57 14.67 1.79 -15.18
CA VAL A 57 15.49 0.60 -14.86
C VAL A 57 14.76 -0.69 -15.25
N LEU A 58 13.45 -0.75 -15.00
CA LEU A 58 12.58 -1.86 -15.40
C LEU A 58 12.53 -2.01 -16.91
N ARG A 59 12.35 -0.91 -17.66
CA ARG A 59 12.39 -0.93 -19.13
C ARG A 59 13.71 -1.54 -19.62
N ASP A 60 14.84 -1.07 -19.11
CA ASP A 60 16.15 -1.53 -19.55
C ASP A 60 16.37 -3.01 -19.22
N TYR A 61 15.89 -3.47 -18.05
CA TYR A 61 15.90 -4.88 -17.68
C TYR A 61 15.01 -5.72 -18.59
N ILE A 62 13.78 -5.28 -18.87
CA ILE A 62 12.82 -5.94 -19.76
C ILE A 62 13.42 -6.16 -21.15
N VAL A 63 14.04 -5.12 -21.71
CA VAL A 63 14.71 -5.18 -23.02
C VAL A 63 15.90 -6.14 -22.98
N SER A 64 16.77 -6.01 -21.97
CA SER A 64 18.01 -6.79 -21.87
C SER A 64 17.75 -8.29 -21.65
N ASN A 65 16.63 -8.65 -21.03
CA ASN A 65 16.25 -10.04 -20.74
C ASN A 65 15.18 -10.59 -21.69
N ASN A 66 14.85 -9.88 -22.78
CA ASN A 66 13.83 -10.27 -23.76
C ASN A 66 12.45 -10.61 -23.14
N ILE A 67 12.02 -9.82 -22.16
CA ILE A 67 10.71 -10.00 -21.51
C ILE A 67 9.63 -9.41 -22.42
N GLY A 68 9.02 -10.26 -23.24
CA GLY A 68 8.08 -9.83 -24.29
C GLY A 68 6.59 -9.94 -23.97
N SER A 69 6.20 -10.18 -22.72
CA SER A 69 4.78 -10.30 -22.35
C SER A 69 4.52 -9.87 -20.92
N MET A 70 3.27 -9.46 -20.63
CA MET A 70 2.81 -9.17 -19.28
C MET A 70 3.03 -10.36 -18.34
N LYS A 71 2.74 -11.58 -18.79
CA LYS A 71 2.93 -12.79 -17.98
C LYS A 71 4.40 -12.95 -17.56
N ALA A 72 5.33 -12.84 -18.51
CA ALA A 72 6.76 -12.96 -18.22
C ALA A 72 7.25 -11.84 -17.29
N PHE A 73 6.67 -10.64 -17.39
CA PHE A 73 6.94 -9.55 -16.44
C PHE A 73 6.45 -9.88 -15.03
N LEU A 74 5.23 -10.39 -14.89
CA LEU A 74 4.69 -10.80 -13.58
C LEU A 74 5.50 -11.94 -12.95
N ASP A 75 6.12 -12.80 -13.75
CA ASP A 75 6.97 -13.91 -13.28
C ASP A 75 8.31 -13.43 -12.67
N ILE A 76 8.74 -12.18 -12.92
CA ILE A 76 10.00 -11.61 -12.38
C ILE A 76 9.80 -10.63 -11.23
N LEU A 77 8.55 -10.31 -10.86
CA LEU A 77 8.28 -9.36 -9.79
C LEU A 77 8.80 -9.88 -8.45
N PRO A 78 9.35 -9.00 -7.60
CA PRO A 78 9.83 -9.41 -6.29
C PRO A 78 8.68 -9.90 -5.40
N ASP A 79 8.99 -10.85 -4.51
CA ASP A 79 8.02 -11.49 -3.60
C ASP A 79 7.11 -10.51 -2.84
N HIS A 80 7.62 -9.32 -2.52
CA HIS A 80 6.85 -8.32 -1.80
C HIS A 80 5.70 -7.74 -2.63
N MET A 81 5.84 -7.66 -3.95
CA MET A 81 4.74 -7.27 -4.86
C MET A 81 3.68 -8.39 -4.91
N ASN A 82 4.12 -9.65 -4.99
CA ASN A 82 3.23 -10.81 -5.12
C ASN A 82 2.35 -11.09 -3.88
N ARG A 83 2.71 -10.55 -2.72
CA ARG A 83 1.95 -10.68 -1.46
C ARG A 83 1.13 -9.44 -1.10
N ASN A 84 1.36 -8.33 -1.78
CA ASN A 84 0.76 -7.04 -1.51
C ASN A 84 -0.13 -6.65 -2.68
N PHE A 85 -1.36 -7.15 -2.69
CA PHE A 85 -2.32 -6.87 -3.75
C PHE A 85 -3.74 -6.73 -3.24
N ALA A 86 -4.50 -5.89 -3.93
CA ALA A 86 -5.95 -5.79 -3.84
C ALA A 86 -6.58 -6.25 -5.17
N LEU A 87 -7.83 -6.72 -5.11
CA LEU A 87 -8.60 -7.10 -6.30
C LEU A 87 -9.70 -6.09 -6.54
N MET A 88 -9.81 -5.61 -7.78
CA MET A 88 -10.79 -4.62 -8.19
C MET A 88 -11.82 -5.28 -9.12
N GLU A 89 -13.05 -5.44 -8.62
CA GLU A 89 -14.21 -5.85 -9.41
C GLU A 89 -14.64 -4.78 -10.41
N LYS A 90 -14.54 -3.50 -10.02
CA LYS A 90 -14.89 -2.36 -10.88
C LYS A 90 -13.70 -1.42 -10.91
N THR A 91 -13.44 -0.81 -12.06
CA THR A 91 -12.35 0.16 -12.22
C THR A 91 -12.91 1.51 -12.68
N GLY A 92 -12.31 2.59 -12.15
CA GLY A 92 -12.51 3.94 -12.67
C GLY A 92 -11.52 4.32 -13.79
N THR A 93 -10.55 3.45 -14.07
CA THR A 93 -9.58 3.61 -15.17
C THR A 93 -10.15 3.07 -16.49
N PRO A 94 -9.54 3.40 -17.64
CA PRO A 94 -9.80 2.68 -18.88
C PRO A 94 -9.62 1.16 -18.75
N GLY A 95 -10.39 0.42 -19.55
CA GLY A 95 -10.39 -1.03 -19.67
C GLY A 95 -11.46 -1.76 -18.82
N LEU A 96 -11.34 -3.08 -18.73
CA LEU A 96 -12.36 -3.97 -18.17
C LEU A 96 -11.98 -4.45 -16.76
N ALA A 97 -13.00 -4.63 -15.93
CA ALA A 97 -12.93 -5.27 -14.63
C ALA A 97 -14.29 -5.91 -14.31
N SER A 98 -14.29 -7.09 -13.71
CA SER A 98 -15.51 -7.74 -13.24
C SER A 98 -15.24 -8.68 -12.08
N LEU A 99 -16.28 -9.27 -11.49
CA LEU A 99 -16.10 -10.33 -10.49
C LEU A 99 -15.35 -11.53 -11.08
N MET A 100 -15.57 -11.85 -12.35
CA MET A 100 -14.91 -12.97 -13.01
C MET A 100 -13.47 -12.66 -13.39
N PHE A 101 -13.21 -11.42 -13.81
CA PHE A 101 -11.90 -10.93 -14.21
C PHE A 101 -11.58 -9.63 -13.45
N PRO A 102 -11.28 -9.72 -12.14
CA PRO A 102 -10.96 -8.53 -11.37
C PRO A 102 -9.57 -8.03 -11.73
N ARG A 103 -9.36 -6.72 -11.80
CA ARG A 103 -8.00 -6.18 -11.93
C ARG A 103 -7.22 -6.42 -10.64
N ILE A 104 -5.90 -6.54 -10.78
CA ILE A 104 -5.00 -6.72 -9.63
C ILE A 104 -4.26 -5.40 -9.43
N VAL A 105 -4.42 -4.78 -8.27
CA VAL A 105 -3.59 -3.63 -7.88
C VAL A 105 -2.51 -4.15 -6.94
N MET A 106 -1.26 -4.17 -7.39
CA MET A 106 -0.12 -4.64 -6.60
C MET A 106 0.74 -3.45 -6.16
N PHE A 107 1.38 -3.56 -5.01
CA PHE A 107 2.18 -2.45 -4.45
C PHE A 107 3.42 -2.91 -3.68
N GLY A 108 4.47 -2.09 -3.76
CA GLY A 108 5.72 -2.28 -3.04
C GLY A 108 5.51 -2.21 -1.53
N SER A 109 6.43 -2.79 -0.75
CA SER A 109 6.37 -2.73 0.72
C SER A 109 6.52 -1.32 1.30
N ASP A 110 6.90 -0.34 0.49
CA ASP A 110 7.01 1.06 0.85
C ASP A 110 6.00 1.97 0.15
N GLY A 111 5.09 1.39 -0.65
CA GLY A 111 4.05 2.11 -1.39
C GLY A 111 4.59 3.11 -2.41
N LYS A 112 5.87 3.05 -2.80
CA LYS A 112 6.45 3.94 -3.83
C LYS A 112 6.23 3.44 -5.25
N PHE A 113 6.12 2.11 -5.42
CA PHE A 113 5.89 1.47 -6.71
C PHE A 113 4.58 0.70 -6.66
N MET A 114 3.70 0.93 -7.63
CA MET A 114 2.41 0.27 -7.73
C MET A 114 2.11 -0.08 -9.18
N ILE A 115 1.38 -1.15 -9.39
CA ILE A 115 0.95 -1.57 -10.73
C ILE A 115 -0.53 -1.97 -10.75
N ASN A 116 -1.20 -1.72 -11.87
CA ASN A 116 -2.57 -2.13 -12.13
C ASN A 116 -2.58 -3.13 -13.29
N VAL A 117 -2.92 -4.38 -12.99
CA VAL A 117 -2.83 -5.51 -13.92
C VAL A 117 -4.23 -5.87 -14.42
N PRO A 118 -4.50 -5.74 -15.73
CA PRO A 118 -5.72 -6.24 -16.34
C PRO A 118 -5.73 -7.77 -16.41
N THR A 119 -6.91 -8.36 -16.17
CA THR A 119 -7.05 -9.83 -16.10
C THR A 119 -8.11 -10.41 -17.03
N ASP A 120 -8.91 -9.57 -17.67
CA ASP A 120 -9.88 -10.02 -18.69
C ASP A 120 -9.15 -10.13 -20.04
N PRO A 121 -9.07 -11.33 -20.65
CA PRO A 121 -8.45 -11.48 -21.98
C PRO A 121 -9.14 -10.68 -23.09
N ALA A 122 -10.39 -10.23 -22.88
CA ALA A 122 -11.10 -9.36 -23.81
C ALA A 122 -10.81 -7.87 -23.57
N ASP A 123 -10.04 -7.50 -22.54
CA ASP A 123 -9.64 -6.13 -22.28
C ASP A 123 -8.67 -5.65 -23.39
N PRO A 124 -8.95 -4.53 -24.08
CA PRO A 124 -8.01 -3.97 -25.06
C PRO A 124 -6.63 -3.62 -24.44
N ASP A 125 -6.59 -3.40 -23.12
CA ASP A 125 -5.36 -3.12 -22.38
C ASP A 125 -4.75 -4.38 -21.74
N TYR A 126 -5.18 -5.60 -22.12
CA TYR A 126 -4.73 -6.85 -21.49
C TYR A 126 -3.19 -7.02 -21.40
N GLU A 127 -2.45 -6.48 -22.38
CA GLU A 127 -0.98 -6.49 -22.44
C GLU A 127 -0.37 -5.10 -22.15
N ARG A 128 -1.10 -4.23 -21.45
CA ARG A 128 -0.63 -2.91 -21.00
C ARG A 128 -0.68 -2.82 -19.48
N LEU A 129 0.43 -2.39 -18.89
CA LEU A 129 0.60 -2.31 -17.44
C LEU A 129 0.67 -0.85 -17.01
N ASP A 130 -0.33 -0.38 -16.27
CA ASP A 130 -0.23 0.93 -15.64
C ASP A 130 0.68 0.83 -14.41
N VAL A 131 1.55 1.81 -14.25
CA VAL A 131 2.56 1.90 -13.19
C VAL A 131 2.47 3.27 -12.52
N ALA A 132 2.43 3.29 -11.19
CA ALA A 132 2.66 4.50 -10.41
C ALA A 132 3.99 4.36 -9.67
N TYR A 133 4.85 5.37 -9.79
CA TYR A 133 6.17 5.38 -9.16
C TYR A 133 6.45 6.74 -8.50
N MET A 134 6.93 6.75 -7.27
CA MET A 134 7.48 7.96 -6.63
C MET A 134 9.00 8.00 -6.79
N GLU A 135 9.51 8.97 -7.54
CA GLU A 135 10.94 9.17 -7.76
C GLU A 135 11.66 9.48 -6.44
N GLU A 136 12.68 8.67 -6.11
CA GLU A 136 13.35 8.75 -4.81
C GLU A 136 14.08 10.07 -4.57
N GLU A 137 14.66 10.68 -5.60
CA GLU A 137 15.46 11.90 -5.45
C GLU A 137 14.58 13.14 -5.25
N THR A 138 13.54 13.27 -6.07
CA THR A 138 12.70 14.48 -6.12
C THR A 138 11.45 14.36 -5.27
N GLY A 139 10.99 13.13 -5.01
CA GLY A 139 9.71 12.84 -4.38
C GLY A 139 8.49 13.08 -5.27
N PHE A 140 8.65 13.38 -6.56
CA PHE A 140 7.53 13.50 -7.49
C PHE A 140 7.00 12.13 -7.91
N TRP A 141 5.70 12.08 -8.19
CA TRP A 141 5.07 10.89 -8.73
C TRP A 141 5.09 10.92 -10.25
N GLU A 142 5.31 9.75 -10.83
CA GLU A 142 5.22 9.45 -12.24
C GLU A 142 4.16 8.37 -12.43
N PHE A 143 3.31 8.54 -13.45
CA PHE A 143 2.33 7.53 -13.86
C PHE A 143 2.68 7.12 -15.28
N SER A 144 3.12 5.89 -15.45
CA SER A 144 3.64 5.37 -16.71
C SER A 144 2.86 4.14 -17.14
N GLN A 145 2.97 3.76 -18.41
CA GLN A 145 2.39 2.53 -18.92
C GLN A 145 3.45 1.74 -19.69
N PHE A 146 3.64 0.46 -19.34
CA PHE A 146 4.36 -0.46 -20.21
C PHE A 146 3.40 -1.07 -21.23
N ASP A 147 3.78 -1.08 -22.50
CA ASP A 147 3.00 -1.69 -23.58
C ASP A 147 3.75 -2.92 -24.15
N PHE A 148 3.29 -4.11 -23.75
CA PHE A 148 3.81 -5.41 -24.19
C PHE A 148 3.20 -5.89 -25.52
N THR A 149 2.32 -5.11 -26.17
CA THR A 149 1.87 -5.40 -27.55
C THR A 149 2.96 -5.10 -28.58
N THR A 150 4.00 -4.39 -28.16
CA THR A 150 5.18 -4.05 -28.96
C THR A 150 6.38 -4.92 -28.58
N SER A 151 7.29 -5.14 -29.53
CA SER A 151 8.53 -5.89 -29.31
C SER A 151 9.73 -5.08 -29.80
N PRO A 152 10.61 -4.56 -28.91
CA PRO A 152 10.54 -4.70 -27.45
C PRO A 152 9.35 -3.94 -26.84
N ALA A 153 8.97 -4.28 -25.61
CA ALA A 153 7.96 -3.55 -24.86
C ALA A 153 8.36 -2.08 -24.71
N THR A 154 7.39 -1.18 -24.82
CA THR A 154 7.64 0.28 -24.75
C THR A 154 7.17 0.86 -23.42
N LEU A 155 7.82 1.93 -22.97
CA LEU A 155 7.46 2.68 -21.77
C LEU A 155 6.90 4.04 -22.17
N ASN A 156 5.63 4.28 -21.88
CA ASN A 156 4.96 5.56 -22.09
C ASN A 156 4.88 6.31 -20.76
N LYS A 157 5.68 7.38 -20.60
CA LYS A 157 5.78 8.13 -19.34
C LYS A 157 4.77 9.27 -19.28
N ASN A 158 4.00 9.34 -18.19
CA ASN A 158 2.98 10.37 -17.93
C ASN A 158 2.00 10.59 -19.10
N PRO A 159 1.38 9.53 -19.65
CA PRO A 159 0.43 9.71 -20.73
C PRO A 159 -0.78 10.51 -20.27
N ALA A 160 -1.41 11.24 -21.20
CA ALA A 160 -2.51 12.16 -20.89
C ALA A 160 -3.65 11.49 -20.13
N PHE A 161 -4.04 10.26 -20.50
CA PHE A 161 -5.13 9.53 -19.83
C PHE A 161 -4.85 9.24 -18.34
N CYS A 162 -3.58 9.10 -17.94
CA CYS A 162 -3.22 8.99 -16.52
C CYS A 162 -3.32 10.36 -15.83
N GLN A 163 -2.85 11.42 -16.49
CA GLN A 163 -2.82 12.78 -15.96
C GLN A 163 -4.23 13.38 -15.81
N ASP A 164 -5.20 12.95 -16.62
CA ASP A 164 -6.60 13.39 -16.53
C ASP A 164 -7.17 13.17 -15.13
N CYS A 165 -6.79 12.06 -14.49
CA CYS A 165 -7.19 11.74 -13.12
C CYS A 165 -6.12 12.21 -12.11
N HIS A 166 -4.85 11.94 -12.37
CA HIS A 166 -3.77 12.15 -11.38
C HIS A 166 -3.25 13.59 -11.31
N GLY A 167 -3.59 14.45 -12.28
CA GLY A 167 -3.21 15.85 -12.36
C GLY A 167 -1.74 16.08 -12.67
N SER A 168 -1.35 17.35 -12.76
CA SER A 168 0.03 17.80 -12.96
C SER A 168 0.37 18.94 -11.98
N PRO A 169 1.28 18.76 -11.01
CA PRO A 169 2.10 17.57 -10.78
C PRO A 169 1.25 16.36 -10.35
N ALA A 170 1.67 15.18 -10.78
CA ALA A 170 0.91 13.96 -10.52
C ALA A 170 0.93 13.57 -9.04
N ARG A 171 -0.15 12.92 -8.60
CA ARG A 171 -0.30 12.39 -7.24
C ARG A 171 -1.14 11.11 -7.26
N PRO A 172 -0.86 10.15 -6.37
CA PRO A 172 -1.78 9.04 -6.16
C PRO A 172 -3.02 9.59 -5.47
N PHE A 173 -4.17 8.96 -5.72
CA PHE A 173 -5.26 9.13 -4.77
C PHE A 173 -4.88 8.34 -3.51
N TRP A 174 -5.20 8.86 -2.33
CA TRP A 174 -4.97 8.13 -1.05
C TRP A 174 -6.04 8.39 0.01
N GLN A 175 -6.99 9.31 -0.23
CA GLN A 175 -7.92 9.81 0.79
C GLN A 175 -9.23 9.00 0.95
N GLN A 176 -9.51 8.00 0.11
CA GLN A 176 -10.83 7.33 0.03
C GLN A 176 -10.77 5.79 -0.08
N TYR A 177 -9.76 5.14 0.50
CA TYR A 177 -9.43 3.78 0.07
C TYR A 177 -9.88 2.66 1.00
N LEU A 178 -10.35 2.96 2.21
CA LEU A 178 -11.09 1.94 2.98
C LEU A 178 -12.39 1.56 2.25
N ASN A 179 -12.89 2.46 1.40
CA ASN A 179 -14.11 2.30 0.62
C ASN A 179 -13.87 2.54 -0.88
N TRP A 180 -12.71 2.12 -1.42
CA TRP A 180 -12.42 2.33 -2.85
C TRP A 180 -13.49 1.61 -3.68
N PRO A 181 -14.36 2.32 -4.43
CA PRO A 181 -15.48 1.65 -5.09
C PRO A 181 -14.99 0.60 -6.08
N GLY A 182 -15.53 -0.60 -5.97
CA GLY A 182 -15.15 -1.74 -6.77
C GLY A 182 -14.05 -2.61 -6.19
N VAL A 183 -13.41 -2.29 -5.06
CA VAL A 183 -12.47 -3.22 -4.44
C VAL A 183 -13.21 -4.42 -3.85
N PHE A 184 -12.63 -5.62 -3.87
CA PHE A 184 -13.22 -6.75 -3.16
C PHE A 184 -13.35 -6.42 -1.67
N GLY A 185 -14.56 -6.55 -1.14
CA GLY A 185 -14.90 -6.09 0.21
C GLY A 185 -15.26 -4.61 0.31
N ASP A 186 -15.57 -3.95 -0.82
CA ASP A 186 -16.29 -2.68 -0.84
C ASP A 186 -17.74 -2.88 -0.36
N GLN A 187 -17.95 -2.80 0.96
CA GLN A 187 -19.32 -2.82 1.48
C GLN A 187 -20.07 -1.53 1.12
N ASP A 188 -21.40 -1.65 1.07
CA ASP A 188 -22.33 -0.54 0.87
C ASP A 188 -21.96 0.62 1.82
N PRO A 189 -21.92 1.89 1.35
CA PRO A 189 -21.59 3.06 2.18
C PRO A 189 -22.40 3.19 3.48
N ASP A 190 -23.52 2.49 3.61
CA ASP A 190 -24.36 2.47 4.81
C ASP A 190 -23.83 1.54 5.94
N GLU A 191 -22.82 0.70 5.68
CA GLU A 191 -22.22 -0.20 6.68
C GLU A 191 -20.83 0.28 7.14
N PHE A 192 -20.68 0.53 8.44
CA PHE A 192 -19.44 1.03 9.09
C PHE A 192 -18.25 0.05 9.09
N LEU A 193 -18.26 -1.00 8.27
CA LEU A 193 -17.26 -2.06 8.27
C LEU A 193 -16.60 -2.20 6.89
N PRO A 194 -15.71 -1.27 6.51
CA PRO A 194 -14.94 -1.39 5.27
C PRO A 194 -14.07 -2.66 5.27
N GLU A 195 -13.79 -3.18 4.08
CA GLU A 195 -12.92 -4.36 3.80
C GLU A 195 -13.51 -5.74 4.12
N LEU A 196 -14.77 -5.85 4.56
CA LEU A 196 -15.41 -7.15 4.77
C LEU A 196 -15.79 -7.80 3.43
N LEU A 197 -15.36 -9.04 3.20
CA LEU A 197 -15.67 -9.76 1.97
C LEU A 197 -17.14 -10.21 1.91
N GLU A 198 -17.83 -9.81 0.85
CA GLU A 198 -19.11 -10.42 0.49
C GLU A 198 -18.93 -11.93 0.19
N PRO A 199 -20.00 -12.76 0.32
CA PRO A 199 -19.93 -14.18 -0.03
C PRO A 199 -19.37 -14.44 -1.45
N ARG A 200 -19.72 -13.59 -2.42
CA ARG A 200 -19.26 -13.71 -3.81
C ARG A 200 -17.78 -13.37 -3.97
N HIS A 201 -17.27 -12.36 -3.25
CA HIS A 201 -15.86 -12.00 -3.26
C HIS A 201 -15.01 -13.09 -2.61
N ALA A 202 -15.40 -13.56 -1.43
CA ALA A 202 -14.69 -14.64 -0.74
C ALA A 202 -14.63 -15.93 -1.57
N SER A 203 -15.77 -16.33 -2.16
CA SER A 203 -15.84 -17.47 -3.07
C SER A 203 -14.91 -17.30 -4.27
N ARG A 204 -14.92 -16.11 -4.90
CA ARG A 204 -14.07 -15.84 -6.05
C ARG A 204 -12.58 -15.83 -5.71
N MET A 205 -12.18 -15.24 -4.59
CA MET A 205 -10.77 -15.26 -4.16
C MET A 205 -10.28 -16.70 -3.94
N ASN A 206 -11.10 -17.55 -3.32
CA ASN A 206 -10.75 -18.97 -3.15
C ASN A 206 -10.61 -19.71 -4.49
N GLN A 207 -11.48 -19.42 -5.45
CA GLN A 207 -11.36 -19.98 -6.80
C GLN A 207 -10.07 -19.55 -7.47
N LEU A 208 -9.74 -18.25 -7.43
CA LEU A 208 -8.50 -17.70 -7.99
C LEU A 208 -7.26 -18.32 -7.31
N ALA A 209 -7.28 -18.45 -5.98
CA ALA A 209 -6.22 -19.10 -5.21
C ALA A 209 -6.05 -20.59 -5.55
N ALA A 210 -7.13 -21.26 -5.94
CA ALA A 210 -7.12 -22.64 -6.43
C ALA A 210 -6.74 -22.75 -7.93
N GLY A 211 -6.35 -21.65 -8.58
CA GLY A 211 -5.99 -21.61 -10.00
C GLY A 211 -7.18 -21.55 -10.97
N LEU A 212 -8.41 -21.35 -10.46
CA LEU A 212 -9.62 -21.23 -11.28
C LEU A 212 -9.83 -19.78 -11.73
N GLY A 213 -9.36 -19.44 -12.93
CA GLY A 213 -9.49 -18.11 -13.51
C GLY A 213 -8.54 -17.93 -14.68
N ASN A 214 -7.89 -16.77 -14.74
CA ASN A 214 -6.82 -16.49 -15.69
C ASN A 214 -5.46 -16.82 -15.06
N PRO A 215 -4.93 -18.05 -15.21
CA PRO A 215 -3.71 -18.46 -14.51
C PRO A 215 -2.52 -17.56 -14.86
N ASP A 216 -2.47 -17.00 -16.08
CA ASP A 216 -1.38 -16.11 -16.52
C ASP A 216 -1.26 -14.82 -15.71
N ARG A 217 -2.28 -14.45 -14.92
CA ARG A 217 -2.29 -13.24 -14.09
C ARG A 217 -2.25 -13.54 -12.60
N PHE A 218 -2.82 -14.67 -12.17
CA PHE A 218 -3.01 -14.96 -10.74
C PHE A 218 -2.02 -15.97 -10.17
N GLN A 219 -1.28 -16.72 -11.00
CA GLN A 219 -0.45 -17.84 -10.54
C GLN A 219 0.68 -17.46 -9.57
N ASN A 220 1.22 -16.24 -9.70
CA ASN A 220 2.34 -15.77 -8.87
C ASN A 220 1.89 -15.12 -7.56
N LEU A 221 0.59 -14.84 -7.42
CA LEU A 221 0.09 -14.19 -6.22
C LEU A 221 0.20 -15.14 -5.02
N THR A 222 0.68 -14.60 -3.91
CA THR A 222 0.71 -15.32 -2.64
C THR A 222 -0.60 -15.06 -1.90
N TRP A 223 -1.42 -16.10 -1.73
CA TRP A 223 -2.75 -16.00 -1.12
C TRP A 223 -2.73 -16.24 0.39
N TRP A 224 -3.78 -15.81 1.09
CA TRP A 224 -3.98 -16.13 2.50
C TRP A 224 -4.17 -17.63 2.73
N HIS A 225 -3.36 -18.19 3.62
CA HIS A 225 -3.24 -19.64 3.79
C HIS A 225 -4.50 -20.32 4.37
N ASN A 226 -5.36 -19.60 5.09
CA ASN A 226 -6.59 -20.16 5.66
C ASN A 226 -7.81 -20.07 4.72
N GLY A 227 -7.60 -19.59 3.48
CA GLY A 227 -8.68 -19.29 2.56
C GLY A 227 -9.53 -18.11 3.00
N TYR A 228 -10.46 -17.72 2.13
CA TYR A 228 -11.29 -16.55 2.31
C TYR A 228 -12.72 -16.91 2.72
N GLN A 229 -13.24 -16.28 3.78
CA GLN A 229 -14.60 -16.48 4.30
C GLN A 229 -15.46 -15.24 4.08
N SER A 230 -16.78 -15.41 4.04
CA SER A 230 -17.68 -14.25 4.00
C SER A 230 -17.67 -13.51 5.34
N GLY A 231 -17.74 -12.18 5.31
CA GLY A 231 -17.76 -11.34 6.50
C GLY A 231 -16.42 -11.21 7.21
N GLN A 232 -15.35 -11.79 6.66
CA GLN A 232 -13.99 -11.55 7.14
C GLN A 232 -13.37 -10.39 6.36
N ALA A 233 -12.42 -9.70 6.96
CA ALA A 233 -11.62 -8.72 6.24
C ALA A 233 -10.64 -9.37 5.24
N GLN A 234 -10.30 -8.66 4.16
CA GLN A 234 -9.31 -9.14 3.21
C GLN A 234 -7.90 -9.17 3.83
N PHE A 235 -7.37 -10.37 4.11
CA PHE A 235 -6.00 -10.54 4.62
C PHE A 235 -4.97 -10.72 3.50
N SER A 236 -3.80 -10.10 3.67
CA SER A 236 -2.59 -10.39 2.90
C SER A 236 -1.91 -11.66 3.42
N ALA A 237 -1.27 -12.43 2.54
CA ALA A 237 -0.72 -13.76 2.83
C ALA A 237 0.14 -13.88 4.09
N LYS A 238 0.91 -12.84 4.42
CA LYS A 238 1.87 -12.84 5.53
C LYS A 238 1.53 -11.83 6.63
N HIS A 239 0.32 -11.26 6.62
CA HIS A 239 -0.09 -10.27 7.60
C HIS A 239 -1.34 -10.74 8.35
N ALA A 240 -1.16 -11.26 9.57
CA ALA A 240 -2.26 -11.75 10.40
C ALA A 240 -3.18 -10.64 10.95
N TYR A 241 -2.71 -9.39 10.95
CA TYR A 241 -3.41 -8.26 11.59
C TYR A 241 -3.65 -7.08 10.66
N ALA A 242 -3.27 -7.20 9.39
CA ALA A 242 -3.28 -6.07 8.50
C ALA A 242 -4.13 -6.41 7.27
N PHE A 243 -5.27 -5.72 7.21
CA PHE A 243 -6.20 -5.82 6.10
C PHE A 243 -5.57 -5.17 4.87
N THR A 244 -5.77 -5.77 3.70
CA THR A 244 -5.07 -5.42 2.47
C THR A 244 -5.18 -3.92 2.16
N MET A 245 -6.38 -3.33 2.23
CA MET A 245 -6.55 -1.92 1.87
C MET A 245 -5.99 -1.02 2.94
N SER A 246 -6.13 -1.38 4.22
CA SER A 246 -5.47 -0.67 5.32
C SER A 246 -3.95 -0.61 5.14
N ILE A 247 -3.27 -1.71 4.81
CA ILE A 247 -1.82 -1.71 4.54
C ILE A 247 -1.49 -0.82 3.35
N MET A 248 -2.19 -1.06 2.23
CA MET A 248 -1.98 -0.31 0.99
C MET A 248 -2.04 1.20 1.25
N ASN A 249 -3.05 1.63 2.02
CA ASN A 249 -3.23 3.04 2.37
C ASN A 249 -2.13 3.60 3.25
N MET A 250 -1.69 2.83 4.24
CA MET A 250 -0.59 3.25 5.10
C MET A 250 0.69 3.44 4.30
N GLU A 251 1.01 2.51 3.41
CA GLU A 251 2.23 2.61 2.59
C GLU A 251 2.15 3.72 1.54
N ILE A 252 1.00 3.93 0.88
CA ILE A 252 0.82 5.08 -0.03
C ILE A 252 0.88 6.40 0.73
N ALA A 253 0.21 6.50 1.89
CA ALA A 253 0.24 7.72 2.70
C ALA A 253 1.67 8.03 3.17
N ARG A 254 2.43 7.00 3.53
CA ARG A 254 3.85 7.10 3.86
C ARG A 254 4.66 7.61 2.68
N SER A 255 4.53 7.02 1.49
CA SER A 255 5.29 7.44 0.30
C SER A 255 4.90 8.87 -0.13
N VAL A 256 3.62 9.23 -0.09
CA VAL A 256 3.18 10.62 -0.34
C VAL A 256 3.80 11.60 0.65
N THR A 257 3.83 11.26 1.94
CA THR A 257 4.42 12.09 2.99
C THR A 257 5.93 12.22 2.82
N GLU A 258 6.62 11.12 2.49
CA GLU A 258 8.04 11.09 2.19
C GLU A 258 8.36 11.97 0.98
N GLY A 259 7.61 11.83 -0.11
CA GLY A 259 7.76 12.65 -1.31
C GLY A 259 7.55 14.13 -1.02
N LEU A 260 6.55 14.49 -0.21
CA LEU A 260 6.34 15.87 0.25
C LEU A 260 7.53 16.38 1.06
N TYR A 261 8.04 15.57 2.00
CA TYR A 261 9.22 15.93 2.78
C TYR A 261 10.44 16.18 1.91
N ARG A 262 10.68 15.34 0.90
CA ARG A 262 11.79 15.50 -0.08
C ARG A 262 11.65 16.79 -0.87
N ARG A 263 10.46 17.07 -1.43
CA ARG A 263 10.18 18.32 -2.15
C ARG A 263 10.39 19.54 -1.27
N LEU A 264 9.90 19.51 -0.02
CA LEU A 264 10.11 20.58 0.95
C LEU A 264 11.60 20.76 1.23
N ARG A 265 12.33 19.70 1.59
CA ARG A 265 13.77 19.75 1.90
C ARG A 265 14.61 20.33 0.75
N ASN A 266 14.24 20.02 -0.48
CA ASN A 266 14.93 20.47 -1.69
C ASN A 266 14.52 21.88 -2.14
N ASP A 267 13.44 22.45 -1.60
CA ASP A 267 13.01 23.82 -1.93
C ASP A 267 14.07 24.84 -1.44
N PRO A 268 14.56 25.76 -2.28
CA PRO A 268 15.54 26.77 -1.88
C PRO A 268 15.08 27.63 -0.69
N ARG A 269 13.77 27.79 -0.50
CA ARG A 269 13.19 28.51 0.63
C ARG A 269 13.29 27.70 1.92
N TRP A 270 13.31 26.37 1.86
CA TRP A 270 13.49 25.50 3.03
C TRP A 270 14.80 25.79 3.77
N LYS A 271 15.88 26.06 3.04
CA LYS A 271 17.17 26.47 3.64
C LYS A 271 17.10 27.78 4.44
N LYS A 272 16.10 28.64 4.17
CA LYS A 272 15.86 29.87 4.95
C LYS A 272 15.08 29.58 6.25
N PHE A 273 14.42 28.43 6.33
CA PHE A 273 13.84 27.93 7.58
C PHE A 273 14.95 27.22 8.37
N ASP A 274 15.78 28.01 9.03
CA ASP A 274 16.81 27.52 9.94
C ASP A 274 16.20 26.53 10.95
N MET A 275 16.52 25.24 10.81
CA MET A 275 15.98 24.15 11.63
C MET A 275 16.56 24.11 13.05
N ASN A 276 17.34 25.11 13.46
CA ASN A 276 17.68 25.32 14.87
C ASN A 276 16.46 25.58 15.78
N CYS A 277 15.28 25.80 15.19
CA CYS A 277 14.01 25.76 15.92
C CYS A 277 13.60 24.31 16.19
N SER A 278 13.90 23.83 17.41
CA SER A 278 13.29 22.63 18.00
C SER A 278 11.77 22.57 17.71
N PHE A 279 11.23 21.36 17.52
CA PHE A 279 9.84 21.08 17.11
C PHE A 279 8.73 21.96 17.75
N PRO A 280 8.83 22.44 19.00
CA PRO A 280 7.85 23.37 19.57
C PRO A 280 7.71 24.71 18.81
N CYS A 281 8.78 25.20 18.15
CA CYS A 281 8.75 26.48 17.44
C CYS A 281 7.98 26.45 16.11
N ILE A 282 7.85 25.27 15.48
CA ILE A 282 7.12 25.12 14.21
C ILE A 282 5.61 25.33 14.42
N ALA A 283 5.08 24.93 15.58
CA ALA A 283 3.67 25.14 15.93
C ALA A 283 3.31 26.62 16.06
N MET A 284 4.25 27.48 16.50
CA MET A 284 3.99 28.91 16.70
C MET A 284 4.09 29.76 15.42
N LYS A 285 4.87 29.35 14.41
CA LYS A 285 4.93 30.06 13.11
C LYS A 285 3.86 29.62 12.09
N LYS A 286 3.09 28.59 12.40
CA LYS A 286 2.06 28.02 11.51
C LYS A 286 1.00 29.05 11.06
N ASN A 287 0.67 30.02 11.91
CA ASN A 287 -0.32 31.07 11.61
C ASN A 287 0.16 32.13 10.61
N ALA A 288 1.48 32.25 10.37
CA ALA A 288 2.02 33.20 9.39
C ALA A 288 2.24 32.56 8.00
N LEU A 289 2.39 31.24 7.92
CA LEU A 289 2.89 30.54 6.73
C LEU A 289 1.80 29.91 5.85
N LEU A 290 0.67 29.52 6.44
CA LEU A 290 -0.46 28.93 5.70
C LEU A 290 -0.98 29.79 4.52
N PRO A 291 -1.05 31.14 4.64
CA PRO A 291 -1.49 31.98 3.53
C PRO A 291 -0.54 31.97 2.31
N GLU A 292 0.78 31.96 2.52
CA GLU A 292 1.76 31.96 1.42
C GLU A 292 1.89 30.60 0.73
N ILE A 293 1.74 29.50 1.48
CA ILE A 293 1.77 28.14 0.92
C ILE A 293 0.54 27.91 0.03
N LYS A 294 -0.65 28.36 0.46
CA LYS A 294 -1.88 28.31 -0.35
C LYS A 294 -1.81 29.19 -1.60
N LYS A 295 -1.21 30.37 -1.51
CA LYS A 295 -1.10 31.30 -2.65
C LYS A 295 -0.23 30.76 -3.80
N ASN A 296 0.66 29.79 -3.51
CA ASN A 296 1.66 29.29 -4.45
C ASN A 296 1.44 27.83 -4.89
N GLY A 297 0.27 27.23 -4.60
CA GLY A 297 -0.11 25.92 -5.16
C GLY A 297 0.62 24.70 -4.57
N PHE A 298 1.29 24.83 -3.42
CA PHE A 298 2.01 23.71 -2.79
C PHE A 298 1.09 22.73 -2.04
N VAL A 299 -0.11 23.19 -1.68
CA VAL A 299 -1.16 22.39 -1.06
C VAL A 299 -2.47 22.92 -1.64
N ASN A 300 -3.15 22.09 -2.43
CA ASN A 300 -4.56 22.30 -2.81
C ASN A 300 -5.46 21.82 -1.67
#